data_AF-A0A8K0XPP8-F1
#
_entry.id   AF-A0A8K0XPP8-F1
#
_cell.length_a   1.000
_cell.length_b   1.000
_cell.length_c   1.000
_cell.angle_alpha   90.00
_cell.angle_beta   90.00
_cell.angle_gamma   90.00
#
_symmetry.space_group_name_H-M   'P 1'
#
loop_
_entity.id
_entity.type
_entity.pdbx_description
1 polymer ?
#
loop_
_entity_poly.entity_id
_entity_poly.type
_entity_poly.pdbx_seq_one_letter_code
_entity_poly.pdbx_strand_id
1 'polypeptide(L)'
;MRAVLGPPKTTLSALLASRAGANQRLRRSFELTNTFVSADPDIHNTFVTKASALIQDQRSPKARVAFAELCRVIVDDYFHAAGPSSATIPFDDVIQVVVFKAILCSLFGADLDALENDSVLFSARAINVLWQLSKDPKSSPPVEMLPTLNNNLRRWLPTYENPLDYIIPTYETMWRVIAVTVALIHVHPSPRSTSAADGGSNTLRDSFVAFLDNPTRGQFQHWAEHSDDNRVQPSVEAVIQESIRLRPPTKRISRTIPAPLSRTTSQVCDSESDAITVVADIAALHYDPAIWNPITTSTPSSSPLEFDPSRFHPSRLTDLQKQCMLGFGFGRLKCVARDWAPLTAAVIVAAVVARVGSEHDLQHSEGEEKGRGQWAIVNGGRGVGGRDGWDGWVFERV
;
A
#
# COMPACT_ATOMS: atom_id res chain seq x y z
N MET A 1 -18.12 -13.37 5.59
CA MET A 1 -17.18 -12.22 5.66
C MET A 1 -17.83 -10.88 6.01
N ARG A 2 -18.78 -10.38 5.20
CA ARG A 2 -19.43 -9.07 5.46
C ARG A 2 -20.10 -8.98 6.83
N ALA A 3 -20.74 -10.06 7.30
CA ALA A 3 -21.31 -10.15 8.64
C ALA A 3 -20.27 -10.00 9.78
N VAL A 4 -19.00 -10.36 9.54
CA VAL A 4 -17.91 -10.13 10.51
C VAL A 4 -17.49 -8.66 10.50
N LEU A 5 -17.36 -8.05 9.31
CA LEU A 5 -16.87 -6.68 9.17
C LEU A 5 -17.91 -5.60 9.51
N GLY A 6 -19.18 -5.88 9.23
CA GLY A 6 -20.33 -5.00 9.43
C GLY A 6 -21.59 -5.81 9.71
N PRO A 7 -21.70 -6.43 10.90
CA PRO A 7 -22.90 -7.15 11.31
C PRO A 7 -24.14 -6.24 11.25
N PRO A 8 -25.29 -6.76 10.81
CA PRO A 8 -26.53 -5.98 10.73
C PRO A 8 -27.02 -5.58 12.13
N LYS A 9 -27.66 -4.42 12.24
CA LYS A 9 -28.28 -3.90 13.48
C LYS A 9 -27.34 -3.70 14.67
N THR A 10 -26.02 -3.72 14.48
CA THR A 10 -25.05 -3.41 15.55
C THR A 10 -24.90 -1.90 15.73
N THR A 11 -24.65 -1.40 16.93
CA THR A 11 -24.36 0.03 17.17
C THR A 11 -22.93 0.38 16.75
N LEU A 12 -22.61 1.67 16.55
CA LEU A 12 -21.24 2.09 16.24
C LEU A 12 -20.28 1.73 17.38
N SER A 13 -20.63 2.05 18.63
CA SER A 13 -19.80 1.73 19.82
C SER A 13 -19.49 0.24 19.93
N ALA A 14 -20.45 -0.64 19.63
CA ALA A 14 -20.21 -2.08 19.62
C ALA A 14 -19.23 -2.51 18.52
N LEU A 15 -19.31 -1.92 17.31
CA LEU A 15 -18.32 -2.18 16.25
C LEU A 15 -16.92 -1.67 16.64
N LEU A 16 -16.84 -0.50 17.29
CA LEU A 16 -15.59 0.09 17.75
C LEU A 16 -14.96 -0.76 18.85
N ALA A 17 -15.74 -1.18 19.86
CA ALA A 17 -15.29 -2.09 20.91
C ALA A 17 -14.76 -3.41 20.34
N SER A 18 -15.49 -3.99 19.37
CA SER A 18 -15.08 -5.22 18.68
C SER A 18 -13.74 -5.07 17.94
N ARG A 19 -13.51 -3.94 17.27
CA ARG A 19 -12.24 -3.64 16.61
C ARG A 19 -11.12 -3.37 17.62
N ALA A 20 -11.39 -2.56 18.65
CA ALA A 20 -10.44 -2.17 19.68
C ALA A 20 -9.93 -3.38 20.45
N GLY A 21 -10.82 -4.31 20.84
CA GLY A 21 -10.46 -5.57 21.48
C GLY A 21 -9.44 -6.38 20.66
N ALA A 22 -9.68 -6.52 19.36
CA ALA A 22 -8.80 -7.25 18.45
C ALA A 22 -7.45 -6.55 18.18
N ASN A 23 -7.32 -5.27 18.54
CA ASN A 23 -6.17 -4.42 18.27
C ASN A 23 -5.42 -3.97 19.54
N GLN A 24 -5.73 -4.50 20.73
CA GLN A 24 -5.04 -4.12 21.97
C GLN A 24 -3.52 -4.25 21.89
N ARG A 25 -3.01 -5.19 21.09
CA ARG A 25 -1.57 -5.31 20.83
C ARG A 25 -0.95 -4.03 20.25
N LEU A 26 -1.67 -3.32 19.38
CA LEU A 26 -1.17 -2.09 18.75
C LEU A 26 -1.07 -0.95 19.76
N ARG A 27 -2.01 -0.88 20.70
CA ARG A 27 -1.94 0.07 21.82
C ARG A 27 -0.69 -0.20 22.67
N ARG A 28 -0.36 -1.46 22.96
CA ARG A 28 0.82 -1.82 23.75
C ARG A 28 2.13 -1.56 23.02
N SER A 29 2.21 -1.89 21.73
CA SER A 29 3.48 -1.80 20.97
C SER A 29 3.78 -0.41 20.41
N PHE A 30 2.77 0.44 20.23
CA PHE A 30 2.92 1.75 19.58
C PHE A 30 2.30 2.91 20.38
N GLU A 31 1.70 2.63 21.54
CA GLU A 31 1.02 3.64 22.37
C GLU A 31 -0.09 4.39 21.61
N LEU A 32 -0.77 3.69 20.69
CA LEU A 32 -1.85 4.30 19.91
C LEU A 32 -3.03 4.71 20.80
N THR A 33 -3.66 5.81 20.40
CA THR A 33 -4.82 6.42 21.06
C THR A 33 -6.00 6.62 20.10
N ASN A 34 -5.83 6.28 18.83
CA ASN A 34 -6.83 6.49 17.79
C ASN A 34 -7.99 5.48 17.79
N THR A 35 -8.84 5.63 16.77
CA THR A 35 -10.01 4.81 16.52
C THR A 35 -9.75 3.30 16.43
N PHE A 36 -8.55 2.85 16.06
CA PHE A 36 -8.27 1.42 15.90
C PHE A 36 -8.20 0.66 17.22
N VAL A 37 -7.93 1.37 18.32
CA VAL A 37 -7.72 0.81 19.67
C VAL A 37 -8.69 1.37 20.72
N SER A 38 -9.58 2.30 20.33
CA SER A 38 -10.61 2.87 21.17
C SER A 38 -12.02 2.44 20.77
N ALA A 39 -12.88 2.22 21.76
CA ALA A 39 -14.31 1.95 21.58
C ALA A 39 -15.16 3.23 21.49
N ASP A 40 -14.54 4.39 21.73
CA ASP A 40 -15.22 5.68 21.85
C ASP A 40 -15.62 6.26 20.48
N PRO A 41 -16.93 6.52 20.24
CA PRO A 41 -17.42 7.19 19.04
C PRO A 41 -16.81 8.58 18.81
N ASP A 42 -16.47 9.35 19.84
CA ASP A 42 -15.95 10.71 19.68
C ASP A 42 -14.51 10.70 19.19
N ILE A 43 -13.68 9.78 19.72
CA ILE A 43 -12.34 9.50 19.19
C ILE A 43 -12.44 9.03 17.74
N HIS A 44 -13.43 8.18 17.42
CA HIS A 44 -13.66 7.75 16.03
C HIS A 44 -14.02 8.91 15.11
N ASN A 45 -14.98 9.75 15.50
CA ASN A 45 -15.45 10.87 14.70
C ASN A 45 -14.33 11.90 14.50
N THR A 46 -13.56 12.20 15.54
CA THR A 46 -12.41 13.10 15.47
C THR A 46 -11.36 12.57 14.50
N PHE A 47 -10.99 11.29 14.62
CA PHE A 47 -10.03 10.66 13.72
C PHE A 47 -10.53 10.67 12.26
N VAL A 48 -11.77 10.27 12.01
CA VAL A 48 -12.33 10.22 10.65
C VAL A 48 -12.43 11.61 10.04
N THR A 49 -12.82 12.62 10.82
CA THR A 49 -12.90 14.02 10.37
C THR A 49 -11.52 14.52 9.99
N LYS A 50 -10.53 14.38 10.88
CA LYS A 50 -9.16 14.82 10.61
C LYS A 50 -8.56 14.08 9.43
N ALA A 51 -8.65 12.74 9.37
CA ALA A 51 -8.15 11.96 8.25
C ALA A 51 -8.83 12.32 6.92
N SER A 52 -10.15 12.59 6.94
CA SER A 52 -10.88 13.02 5.75
C SER A 52 -10.41 14.40 5.26
N ALA A 53 -10.16 15.34 6.17
CA ALA A 53 -9.64 16.66 5.83
C ALA A 53 -8.27 16.56 5.16
N LEU A 54 -7.33 15.82 5.76
CA LEU A 54 -5.99 15.60 5.18
C LEU A 54 -6.06 15.03 3.75
N ILE A 55 -7.00 14.12 3.49
CA ILE A 55 -7.21 13.52 2.16
C ILE A 55 -7.86 14.52 1.20
N GLN A 56 -8.85 15.30 1.65
CA GLN A 56 -9.61 16.21 0.80
C GLN A 56 -8.71 17.29 0.21
N ASP A 57 -7.77 17.83 0.99
CA ASP A 57 -6.82 18.85 0.54
C ASP A 57 -5.94 18.36 -0.63
N GLN A 58 -5.72 17.05 -0.72
CA GLN A 58 -4.92 16.41 -1.77
C GLN A 58 -5.71 16.03 -3.02
N ARG A 59 -7.03 16.30 -3.09
CA ARG A 59 -7.87 15.83 -4.21
C ARG A 59 -7.88 16.74 -5.42
N SER A 60 -7.49 18.01 -5.30
CA SER A 60 -7.55 18.95 -6.43
C SER A 60 -6.56 18.55 -7.54
N PRO A 61 -6.84 18.85 -8.83
CA PRO A 61 -5.87 18.61 -9.90
C PRO A 61 -4.51 19.26 -9.64
N LYS A 62 -4.50 20.49 -9.11
CA LYS A 62 -3.28 21.21 -8.73
C LYS A 62 -2.50 20.47 -7.64
N ALA A 63 -3.17 19.98 -6.60
CA ALA A 63 -2.52 19.22 -5.54
C ALA A 63 -1.90 17.91 -6.06
N ARG A 64 -2.54 17.24 -7.02
CA ARG A 64 -1.97 16.02 -7.64
C ARG A 64 -0.72 16.29 -8.46
N VAL A 65 -0.69 17.39 -9.22
CA VAL A 65 0.53 17.81 -9.95
C VAL A 65 1.64 18.14 -8.97
N ALA A 66 1.35 18.93 -7.93
CA ALA A 66 2.33 19.24 -6.89
C ALA A 66 2.85 17.98 -6.17
N PHE A 67 1.97 17.01 -5.92
CA PHE A 67 2.34 15.73 -5.33
C PHE A 67 3.22 14.89 -6.25
N ALA A 68 2.93 14.86 -7.56
CA ALA A 68 3.77 14.18 -8.53
C ALA A 68 5.19 14.79 -8.58
N GLU A 69 5.31 16.12 -8.60
CA GLU A 69 6.62 16.77 -8.55
C GLU A 69 7.37 16.49 -7.24
N LEU A 70 6.68 16.56 -6.10
CA LEU A 70 7.25 16.18 -4.82
C LEU A 70 7.80 14.74 -4.84
N CYS A 71 7.05 13.79 -5.43
CA CYS A 71 7.50 12.41 -5.57
C CYS A 71 8.72 12.28 -6.49
N ARG A 72 8.79 13.04 -7.60
CA ARG A 72 9.97 13.08 -8.47
C ARG A 72 11.20 13.55 -7.69
N VAL A 73 11.10 14.69 -7.00
CA VAL A 73 12.18 15.25 -6.18
C VAL A 73 12.66 14.26 -5.12
N ILE A 74 11.74 13.67 -4.34
CA ILE A 74 12.10 12.70 -3.30
C ILE A 74 12.85 11.49 -3.87
N VAL A 75 12.37 10.95 -5.00
CA VAL A 75 12.98 9.79 -5.65
C VAL A 75 14.36 10.17 -6.20
N ASP A 76 14.46 11.29 -6.91
CA ASP A 76 15.72 11.76 -7.46
C ASP A 76 16.75 12.02 -6.37
N ASP A 77 16.41 12.76 -5.32
CA ASP A 77 17.32 13.06 -4.22
C ASP A 77 17.84 11.79 -3.55
N TYR A 78 16.98 10.78 -3.38
CA TYR A 78 17.39 9.51 -2.81
C TYR A 78 18.44 8.80 -3.67
N PHE A 79 18.23 8.71 -4.98
CA PHE A 79 19.17 8.07 -5.91
C PHE A 79 20.44 8.91 -6.16
N HIS A 80 20.37 10.24 -6.05
CA HIS A 80 21.57 11.10 -6.13
C HIS A 80 22.41 11.01 -4.86
N ALA A 81 21.79 10.87 -3.69
CA ALA A 81 22.49 10.68 -2.42
C ALA A 81 23.24 9.34 -2.36
N ALA A 82 22.79 8.34 -3.10
CA ALA A 82 23.57 7.13 -3.36
C ALA A 82 24.78 7.50 -4.23
N GLY A 83 25.92 7.76 -3.58
CA GLY A 83 27.15 8.17 -4.25
C GLY A 83 27.63 7.15 -5.30
N PRO A 84 28.64 7.52 -6.11
CA PRO A 84 29.13 6.68 -7.21
C PRO A 84 29.70 5.32 -6.75
N SER A 85 30.07 5.21 -5.47
CA SER A 85 30.58 3.95 -4.88
C SER A 85 29.48 2.95 -4.51
N SER A 86 28.21 3.37 -4.47
CA SER A 86 27.08 2.46 -4.23
C SER A 86 26.67 1.80 -5.54
N ALA A 87 27.12 0.57 -5.74
CA ALA A 87 26.73 -0.26 -6.89
C ALA A 87 25.29 -0.76 -6.78
N THR A 88 24.82 -1.04 -5.55
CA THR A 88 23.47 -1.55 -5.29
C THR A 88 22.84 -0.88 -4.08
N ILE A 89 21.51 -0.79 -4.08
CA ILE A 89 20.69 -0.30 -2.97
C ILE A 89 19.58 -1.32 -2.71
N PRO A 90 19.30 -1.70 -1.44
CA PRO A 90 18.16 -2.56 -1.14
C PRO A 90 16.84 -1.97 -1.64
N PHE A 91 16.03 -2.79 -2.31
CA PHE A 91 14.79 -2.35 -2.93
C PHE A 91 13.81 -1.73 -1.93
N ASP A 92 13.61 -2.41 -0.80
CA ASP A 92 12.67 -1.99 0.21
C ASP A 92 13.13 -0.73 0.96
N ASP A 93 14.42 -0.43 1.00
CA ASP A 93 14.93 0.83 1.60
C ASP A 93 14.48 2.05 0.78
N VAL A 94 14.64 2.00 -0.54
CA VAL A 94 14.17 3.05 -1.45
C VAL A 94 12.67 3.25 -1.28
N ILE A 95 11.89 2.16 -1.39
CA ILE A 95 10.43 2.26 -1.32
C ILE A 95 9.97 2.77 0.05
N GLN A 96 10.55 2.27 1.14
CA GLN A 96 10.17 2.72 2.48
C GLN A 96 10.47 4.20 2.68
N VAL A 97 11.66 4.69 2.30
CA VAL A 97 12.03 6.09 2.48
C VAL A 97 11.20 7.02 1.59
N VAL A 98 11.06 6.70 0.31
CA VAL A 98 10.27 7.50 -0.64
C VAL A 98 8.82 7.63 -0.17
N VAL A 99 8.20 6.53 0.23
CA VAL A 99 6.79 6.53 0.67
C VAL A 99 6.64 7.29 1.99
N PHE A 100 7.56 7.11 2.94
CA PHE A 100 7.50 7.80 4.22
C PHE A 100 7.62 9.31 4.04
N LYS A 101 8.61 9.77 3.27
CA LYS A 101 8.81 11.19 2.95
C LYS A 101 7.60 11.78 2.22
N ALA A 102 7.10 11.09 1.20
CA ALA A 102 5.95 11.56 0.43
C ALA A 102 4.71 11.72 1.32
N ILE A 103 4.43 10.78 2.22
CA ILE A 103 3.31 10.86 3.16
C ILE A 103 3.52 11.98 4.20
N LEU A 104 4.70 12.08 4.80
CA LEU A 104 5.01 13.14 5.78
C LEU A 104 4.85 14.54 5.18
N CYS A 105 5.39 14.76 3.99
CA CYS A 105 5.34 16.07 3.34
C CYS A 105 3.92 16.39 2.84
N SER A 106 3.27 15.45 2.15
CA SER A 106 1.97 15.73 1.50
C SER A 106 0.78 15.75 2.47
N LEU A 107 0.70 14.81 3.42
CA LEU A 107 -0.44 14.72 4.34
C LEU A 107 -0.22 15.49 5.63
N PHE A 108 1.01 15.65 6.06
CA PHE A 108 1.31 16.18 7.39
C PHE A 108 2.10 17.50 7.36
N GLY A 109 2.48 17.97 6.17
CA GLY A 109 3.19 19.24 6.00
C GLY A 109 4.59 19.24 6.61
N ALA A 110 5.23 18.08 6.74
CA ALA A 110 6.62 18.01 7.16
C ALA A 110 7.52 18.72 6.14
N ASP A 111 8.55 19.39 6.65
CA ASP A 111 9.61 19.97 5.83
C ASP A 111 10.49 18.86 5.26
N LEU A 112 10.61 18.80 3.93
CA LEU A 112 11.39 17.77 3.23
C LEU A 112 12.87 17.83 3.61
N ASP A 113 13.41 19.03 3.82
CA ASP A 113 14.83 19.24 4.13
C ASP A 113 15.19 18.71 5.53
N ALA A 114 14.21 18.61 6.42
CA ALA A 114 14.38 18.04 7.77
C ALA A 114 14.35 16.50 7.78
N LEU A 115 14.01 15.84 6.67
CA LEU A 115 13.83 14.40 6.54
C LEU A 115 15.11 13.73 6.01
N GLU A 116 16.10 13.55 6.87
CA GLU A 116 17.31 12.78 6.56
C GLU A 116 17.00 11.31 6.25
N ASN A 117 17.62 10.74 5.20
CA ASN A 117 17.32 9.39 4.72
C ASN A 117 17.50 8.32 5.81
N ASP A 118 18.59 8.37 6.57
CA ASP A 118 18.87 7.38 7.62
C ASP A 118 17.85 7.42 8.76
N SER A 119 17.49 8.62 9.20
CA SER A 119 16.46 8.83 10.23
C SER A 119 15.09 8.33 9.76
N VAL A 120 14.72 8.63 8.50
CA VAL A 120 13.48 8.16 7.89
C VAL A 120 13.48 6.64 7.75
N LEU A 121 14.56 6.06 7.25
CA LEU A 121 14.70 4.61 7.07
C LEU A 121 14.62 3.88 8.42
N PHE A 122 15.28 4.42 9.45
CA PHE A 122 15.15 3.92 10.80
C PHE A 122 13.68 3.92 11.26
N SER A 123 12.99 5.06 11.13
CA SER A 123 11.59 5.19 11.55
C SER A 123 10.66 4.24 10.79
N ALA A 124 10.85 4.11 9.47
CA ALA A 124 10.15 3.16 8.62
C ALA A 124 10.32 1.70 9.07
N ARG A 125 11.58 1.28 9.29
CA ARG A 125 11.92 -0.08 9.74
C ARG A 125 11.43 -0.35 11.17
N ALA A 126 11.55 0.63 12.06
CA ALA A 126 11.05 0.53 13.43
C ALA A 126 9.55 0.24 13.45
N ILE A 127 8.76 0.92 12.61
CA ILE A 127 7.32 0.62 12.47
C ILE A 127 7.10 -0.83 12.04
N ASN A 128 7.83 -1.32 11.03
CA ASN A 128 7.68 -2.70 10.55
C ASN A 128 8.06 -3.74 11.63
N VAL A 129 9.16 -3.50 12.35
CA VAL A 129 9.64 -4.39 13.43
C VAL A 129 8.64 -4.41 14.59
N LEU A 130 8.25 -3.23 15.10
CA LEU A 130 7.25 -3.12 16.18
C LEU A 130 5.93 -3.80 15.78
N TRP A 131 5.52 -3.68 14.52
CA TRP A 131 4.31 -4.33 14.02
C TRP A 131 4.42 -5.85 14.06
N GLN A 132 5.55 -6.42 13.66
CA GLN A 132 5.77 -7.87 13.71
C GLN A 132 5.82 -8.37 15.15
N LEU A 133 6.61 -7.71 16.01
CA LEU A 133 6.73 -8.07 17.43
C LEU A 133 5.39 -7.97 18.17
N SER A 134 4.52 -7.02 17.80
CA SER A 134 3.19 -6.89 18.42
C SER A 134 2.34 -8.15 18.33
N LYS A 135 2.58 -9.02 17.34
CA LYS A 135 1.79 -10.23 17.10
C LYS A 135 2.07 -11.34 18.11
N ASP A 136 3.22 -11.32 18.75
CA ASP A 136 3.60 -12.27 19.80
C ASP A 136 3.64 -11.53 21.16
N PRO A 137 2.73 -11.84 22.10
CA PRO A 137 2.71 -11.21 23.41
C PRO A 137 3.99 -11.40 24.23
N LYS A 138 4.82 -12.40 23.90
CA LYS A 138 6.10 -12.66 24.59
C LYS A 138 7.26 -11.86 23.99
N SER A 139 7.10 -11.35 22.78
CA SER A 139 8.11 -10.56 22.09
C SER A 139 8.13 -9.14 22.67
N SER A 140 9.33 -8.67 23.03
CA SER A 140 9.55 -7.29 23.48
C SER A 140 10.43 -6.57 22.49
N PRO A 141 10.08 -5.34 22.05
CA PRO A 141 10.95 -4.56 21.20
C PRO A 141 12.20 -4.10 21.95
N PRO A 142 13.29 -3.79 21.24
CA PRO A 142 14.44 -3.13 21.83
C PRO A 142 14.01 -1.83 22.53
N VAL A 143 14.53 -1.61 23.75
CA VAL A 143 14.07 -0.54 24.68
C VAL A 143 14.03 0.84 24.02
N GLU A 144 15.04 1.18 23.21
CA GLU A 144 15.19 2.50 22.60
C GLU A 144 14.43 2.68 21.28
N MET A 145 13.82 1.63 20.73
CA MET A 145 13.23 1.68 19.39
C MET A 145 12.02 2.62 19.31
N LEU A 146 11.04 2.44 20.20
CA LEU A 146 9.85 3.28 20.23
C LEU A 146 10.16 4.73 20.69
N PRO A 147 10.99 4.97 21.73
CA PRO A 147 11.43 6.32 22.07
C PRO A 147 12.12 7.06 20.92
N THR A 148 13.06 6.42 20.21
CA THR A 148 13.77 7.02 19.07
C THR A 148 12.81 7.32 17.92
N LEU A 149 11.91 6.38 17.60
CA LEU A 149 10.87 6.60 16.60
C LEU A 149 10.00 7.82 16.96
N ASN A 150 9.50 7.89 18.19
CA ASN A 150 8.67 9.00 18.65
C ASN A 150 9.43 10.35 18.63
N ASN A 151 10.72 10.36 18.97
CA ASN A 151 11.53 11.57 18.91
C ASN A 151 11.66 12.10 17.48
N ASN A 152 11.97 11.23 16.51
CA ASN A 152 12.02 11.60 15.10
C ASN A 152 10.66 12.17 14.62
N LEU A 153 9.57 11.48 14.94
CA LEU A 153 8.24 11.89 14.50
C LEU A 153 7.79 13.22 15.12
N ARG A 154 8.08 13.48 16.40
CA ARG A 154 7.76 14.76 17.05
C ARG A 154 8.60 15.91 16.51
N ARG A 155 9.86 15.64 16.14
CA ARG A 155 10.70 16.62 15.45
C ARG A 155 10.09 17.04 14.11
N TRP A 156 9.58 16.09 13.33
CA TRP A 156 8.98 16.38 12.03
C TRP A 156 7.57 16.94 12.11
N LEU A 157 6.78 16.49 13.10
CA LEU A 157 5.35 16.80 13.25
C LEU A 157 5.04 17.35 14.66
N PRO A 158 5.59 18.51 15.04
CA PRO A 158 5.50 19.02 16.41
C PRO A 158 4.07 19.38 16.85
N THR A 159 3.14 19.56 15.92
CA THR A 159 1.74 19.91 16.18
C THR A 159 0.84 18.70 16.46
N TYR A 160 1.36 17.47 16.34
CA TYR A 160 0.63 16.24 16.57
C TYR A 160 1.00 15.66 17.94
N GLU A 161 0.02 15.51 18.82
CA GLU A 161 0.20 14.92 20.15
C GLU A 161 0.79 13.49 20.06
N ASN A 162 0.19 12.66 19.20
CA ASN A 162 0.69 11.34 18.86
C ASN A 162 0.74 11.16 17.33
N PRO A 163 1.89 11.40 16.67
CA PRO A 163 2.02 11.24 15.23
C PRO A 163 1.70 9.81 14.73
N LEU A 164 2.01 8.78 15.53
CA LEU A 164 1.80 7.38 15.15
C LEU A 164 0.32 7.03 14.92
N ASP A 165 -0.59 7.77 15.55
CA ASP A 165 -2.03 7.60 15.36
C ASP A 165 -2.45 7.76 13.90
N TYR A 166 -1.73 8.57 13.12
CA TYR A 166 -2.04 8.83 11.71
C TYR A 166 -1.00 8.23 10.76
N ILE A 167 0.26 8.15 11.17
CA ILE A 167 1.33 7.59 10.33
C ILE A 167 1.14 6.09 10.12
N ILE A 168 0.89 5.31 11.17
CA ILE A 168 0.73 3.85 11.01
C ILE A 168 -0.37 3.50 10.00
N PRO A 169 -1.61 4.01 10.09
CA PRO A 169 -2.66 3.62 9.15
C PRO A 169 -2.42 4.14 7.72
N THR A 170 -1.62 5.18 7.52
CA THR A 170 -1.34 5.76 6.20
C THR A 170 -0.10 5.15 5.55
N TYR A 171 1.04 5.13 6.24
CA TYR A 171 2.32 4.64 5.73
C TYR A 171 2.36 3.11 5.60
N GLU A 172 2.03 2.36 6.67
CA GLU A 172 2.35 0.93 6.79
C GLU A 172 1.68 0.08 5.69
N THR A 173 0.46 0.43 5.32
CA THR A 173 -0.26 -0.26 4.25
C THR A 173 0.11 0.25 2.86
N MET A 174 0.40 1.55 2.73
CA MET A 174 0.72 2.20 1.45
C MET A 174 2.05 1.73 0.88
N TRP A 175 3.12 1.67 1.70
CA TRP A 175 4.44 1.30 1.19
C TRP A 175 4.46 -0.12 0.61
N ARG A 176 3.67 -1.04 1.19
CA ARG A 176 3.54 -2.41 0.66
C ARG A 176 2.84 -2.47 -0.68
N VAL A 177 1.76 -1.70 -0.86
CA VAL A 177 1.05 -1.64 -2.15
C VAL A 177 2.02 -1.13 -3.21
N ILE A 178 2.76 -0.07 -2.91
CA ILE A 178 3.73 0.53 -3.83
C ILE A 178 4.87 -0.44 -4.15
N ALA A 179 5.49 -1.06 -3.14
CA ALA A 179 6.56 -2.04 -3.31
C ALA A 179 6.11 -3.21 -4.21
N VAL A 180 4.94 -3.79 -3.91
CA VAL A 180 4.36 -4.87 -4.71
C VAL A 180 4.08 -4.44 -6.14
N THR A 181 3.48 -3.25 -6.34
CA THR A 181 3.16 -2.79 -7.69
C THR A 181 4.41 -2.54 -8.52
N VAL A 182 5.44 -1.88 -7.97
CA VAL A 182 6.73 -1.70 -8.65
C VAL A 182 7.33 -3.06 -9.04
N ALA A 183 7.33 -4.00 -8.10
CA ALA A 183 7.84 -5.36 -8.35
C ALA A 183 7.06 -6.09 -9.44
N LEU A 184 5.72 -6.01 -9.45
CA LEU A 184 4.86 -6.65 -10.45
C LEU A 184 5.03 -6.03 -11.85
N ILE A 185 5.17 -4.69 -11.94
CA ILE A 185 5.50 -4.01 -13.21
C ILE A 185 6.84 -4.51 -13.75
N HIS A 186 7.82 -4.74 -12.87
CA HIS A 186 9.14 -5.22 -13.25
C HIS A 186 9.14 -6.68 -13.71
N VAL A 187 8.48 -7.60 -12.99
CA VAL A 187 8.51 -9.04 -13.32
C VAL A 187 7.53 -9.47 -14.42
N HIS A 188 6.59 -8.60 -14.80
CA HIS A 188 5.64 -8.82 -15.90
C HIS A 188 5.86 -7.80 -17.03
N PRO A 189 7.04 -7.76 -17.68
CA PRO A 189 7.22 -6.95 -18.86
C PRO A 189 6.31 -7.47 -19.98
N SER A 190 5.75 -6.56 -20.78
CA SER A 190 4.94 -6.95 -21.94
C SER A 190 5.78 -7.73 -22.96
N PRO A 191 5.19 -8.71 -23.66
CA PRO A 191 5.89 -9.41 -24.74
C PRO A 191 6.33 -8.39 -25.80
N ARG A 192 7.64 -8.41 -26.13
CA ARG A 192 8.28 -7.56 -27.14
C ARG A 192 7.44 -7.54 -28.43
N SER A 193 7.18 -6.34 -28.96
CA SER A 193 6.92 -6.23 -30.39
C SER A 193 8.14 -6.82 -31.11
N THR A 194 7.91 -7.72 -32.05
CA THR A 194 8.96 -8.39 -32.85
C THR A 194 9.61 -7.45 -33.86
N SER A 195 9.13 -6.21 -33.96
CA SER A 195 9.72 -5.11 -34.72
C SER A 195 10.89 -4.52 -33.93
N ALA A 196 12.12 -4.78 -34.39
CA ALA A 196 13.34 -4.13 -33.87
C ALA A 196 13.41 -2.61 -34.16
N ALA A 197 12.38 -2.03 -34.80
CA ALA A 197 12.29 -0.61 -35.14
C ALA A 197 11.47 0.19 -34.12
N ASP A 198 10.66 -0.46 -33.28
CA ASP A 198 9.86 0.20 -32.24
C ASP A 198 10.54 -0.03 -30.89
N GLY A 199 11.24 1.00 -30.41
CA GLY A 199 12.01 0.97 -29.17
C GLY A 199 11.27 0.29 -28.02
N GLY A 200 11.95 -0.61 -27.32
CA GLY A 200 11.37 -1.61 -26.43
C GLY A 200 10.49 -1.04 -25.31
N SER A 201 9.18 -0.97 -25.54
CA SER A 201 8.20 -0.45 -24.57
C SER A 201 7.83 -1.53 -23.54
N ASN A 202 8.14 -1.32 -22.26
CA ASN A 202 7.42 -2.01 -21.19
C ASN A 202 6.09 -1.27 -21.02
N THR A 203 5.06 -1.74 -21.73
CA THR A 203 3.79 -0.99 -21.83
C THR A 203 3.32 -0.53 -20.45
N LEU A 204 3.31 -1.42 -19.44
CA LEU A 204 2.85 -1.06 -18.08
C LEU A 204 3.66 0.08 -17.48
N ARG A 205 5.00 0.08 -17.61
CA ARG A 205 5.83 1.20 -17.17
C ARG A 205 5.44 2.48 -17.90
N ASP A 206 5.27 2.42 -19.21
CA ASP A 206 4.98 3.59 -20.03
C ASP A 206 3.62 4.22 -19.66
N SER A 207 2.63 3.40 -19.31
CA SER A 207 1.36 3.88 -18.74
C SER A 207 1.55 4.63 -17.42
N PHE A 208 2.45 4.17 -16.54
CA PHE A 208 2.76 4.86 -15.30
C PHE A 208 3.55 6.15 -15.54
N VAL A 209 4.51 6.15 -16.47
CA VAL A 209 5.27 7.35 -16.86
C VAL A 209 4.31 8.41 -17.42
N ALA A 210 3.44 8.04 -18.36
CA ALA A 210 2.42 8.95 -18.90
C ALA A 210 1.46 9.46 -17.82
N PHE A 211 1.13 8.61 -16.82
CA PHE A 211 0.34 9.03 -15.68
C PHE A 211 1.07 10.00 -14.76
N LEU A 212 2.39 9.87 -14.58
CA LEU A 212 3.18 10.81 -13.79
C LEU A 212 3.19 12.21 -14.42
N ASP A 213 3.25 12.28 -15.75
CA ASP A 213 3.26 13.54 -16.50
C ASP A 213 1.89 14.21 -16.53
N ASN A 214 0.81 13.42 -16.42
CA ASN A 214 -0.55 13.92 -16.37
C ASN A 214 -1.39 13.20 -15.29
N PRO A 215 -1.21 13.50 -13.98
CA PRO A 215 -1.78 12.74 -12.85
C PRO A 215 -3.28 13.03 -12.62
N THR A 216 -4.07 12.97 -13.69
CA THR A 216 -5.52 13.18 -13.68
C THR A 216 -6.26 11.87 -13.43
N ARG A 217 -7.53 11.99 -13.00
CA ARG A 217 -8.41 10.82 -12.84
C ARG A 217 -8.64 10.13 -14.19
N GLY A 218 -8.73 10.89 -15.29
CA GLY A 218 -8.88 10.35 -16.63
C GLY A 218 -7.69 9.47 -17.03
N GLN A 219 -6.47 10.00 -16.87
CA GLN A 219 -5.25 9.24 -17.18
C GLN A 219 -5.08 7.99 -16.28
N PHE A 220 -5.42 8.10 -14.99
CA PHE A 220 -5.41 6.97 -14.07
C PHE A 220 -6.30 5.80 -14.53
N GLN A 221 -7.41 6.11 -15.20
CA GLN A 221 -8.42 5.15 -15.66
C GLN A 221 -8.31 4.83 -17.15
N HIS A 222 -7.34 5.43 -17.85
CA HIS A 222 -7.20 5.31 -19.28
C HIS A 222 -6.71 3.91 -19.66
N TRP A 223 -7.40 3.27 -20.61
CA TRP A 223 -7.01 2.01 -21.22
C TRP A 223 -6.46 2.35 -22.61
N ALA A 224 -5.18 2.08 -22.85
CA ALA A 224 -4.57 2.37 -24.15
C ALA A 224 -4.87 1.23 -25.13
N GLU A 225 -5.29 1.58 -26.34
CA GLU A 225 -5.53 0.64 -27.43
C GLU A 225 -4.29 0.58 -28.32
N HIS A 226 -3.75 -0.63 -28.55
CA HIS A 226 -2.70 -0.81 -29.55
C HIS A 226 -3.35 -1.10 -30.91
N SER A 227 -3.07 -0.24 -31.89
CA SER A 227 -3.59 -0.31 -33.26
C SER A 227 -3.27 -1.63 -33.96
N ASP A 228 -2.19 -2.30 -33.58
CA ASP A 228 -1.57 -3.34 -34.39
C ASP A 228 -1.98 -4.77 -34.02
N ASP A 229 -2.53 -5.01 -32.82
CA ASP A 229 -2.94 -6.37 -32.37
C ASP A 229 -4.26 -6.39 -31.57
N ASN A 230 -5.04 -5.31 -31.61
CA ASN A 230 -6.32 -5.18 -30.88
C ASN A 230 -6.21 -5.48 -29.37
N ARG A 231 -4.99 -5.39 -28.81
CA ARG A 231 -4.72 -5.59 -27.39
C ARG A 231 -4.98 -4.29 -26.65
N VAL A 232 -5.82 -4.37 -25.63
CA VAL A 232 -6.08 -3.26 -24.72
C VAL A 232 -5.11 -3.36 -23.55
N GLN A 233 -4.28 -2.33 -23.40
CA GLN A 233 -3.36 -2.21 -22.31
C GLN A 233 -4.09 -1.84 -21.01
N PRO A 234 -3.77 -2.50 -19.88
CA PRO A 234 -4.35 -2.15 -18.60
C PRO A 234 -4.13 -0.70 -18.18
N SER A 235 -5.19 -0.08 -17.66
CA SER A 235 -5.07 1.20 -16.97
C SER A 235 -4.21 1.11 -15.70
N VAL A 236 -3.64 2.24 -15.29
CA VAL A 236 -2.90 2.35 -14.02
C VAL A 236 -3.79 1.95 -12.83
N GLU A 237 -5.08 2.33 -12.83
CA GLU A 237 -6.05 1.89 -11.83
C GLU A 237 -6.17 0.36 -11.79
N ALA A 238 -6.28 -0.30 -12.94
CA ALA A 238 -6.39 -1.75 -13.02
C ALA A 238 -5.15 -2.46 -12.46
N VAL A 239 -3.95 -1.96 -12.75
CA VAL A 239 -2.68 -2.49 -12.21
C VAL A 239 -2.65 -2.37 -10.67
N ILE A 240 -3.05 -1.23 -10.12
CA ILE A 240 -3.11 -1.02 -8.67
C ILE A 240 -4.16 -1.92 -8.02
N GLN A 241 -5.36 -2.01 -8.59
CA GLN A 241 -6.42 -2.86 -8.04
C GLN A 241 -6.02 -4.34 -8.06
N GLU A 242 -5.38 -4.80 -9.14
CA GLU A 242 -4.87 -6.17 -9.21
C GLU A 242 -3.72 -6.41 -8.23
N SER A 243 -2.85 -5.42 -8.01
CA SER A 243 -1.81 -5.49 -6.97
C SER A 243 -2.43 -5.67 -5.58
N ILE A 244 -3.47 -4.88 -5.25
CA ILE A 244 -4.19 -4.97 -3.97
C ILE A 244 -4.94 -6.29 -3.84
N ARG A 245 -5.53 -6.81 -4.91
CA ARG A 245 -6.20 -8.13 -4.91
C ARG A 245 -5.19 -9.26 -4.70
N LEU A 246 -4.10 -9.25 -5.49
CA LEU A 246 -3.12 -10.33 -5.49
C LEU A 246 -2.25 -10.33 -4.22
N ARG A 247 -2.06 -9.17 -3.58
CA ARG A 247 -1.26 -9.02 -2.35
C ARG A 247 -1.88 -7.96 -1.43
N PRO A 248 -3.04 -8.24 -0.81
CA PRO A 248 -3.72 -7.25 0.00
C PRO A 248 -2.85 -6.83 1.19
N PRO A 249 -2.63 -5.52 1.41
CA PRO A 249 -1.82 -5.04 2.53
C PRO A 249 -2.43 -5.45 3.87
N THR A 250 -3.75 -5.58 3.93
CA THR A 250 -4.49 -6.13 5.08
C THR A 250 -5.08 -7.48 4.70
N LYS A 251 -4.31 -8.56 4.90
CA LYS A 251 -4.74 -9.94 4.59
C LYS A 251 -5.90 -10.41 5.47
N ARG A 252 -5.95 -9.96 6.73
CA ARG A 252 -6.93 -10.41 7.72
C ARG A 252 -7.41 -9.24 8.56
N ILE A 253 -8.71 -9.18 8.81
CA ILE A 253 -9.33 -8.20 9.70
C ILE A 253 -10.00 -8.95 10.85
N SER A 254 -9.47 -8.77 12.06
CA SER A 254 -9.98 -9.42 13.27
C SER A 254 -11.03 -8.56 13.97
N ARG A 255 -11.96 -9.23 14.65
CA ARG A 255 -13.03 -8.65 15.48
C ARG A 255 -13.19 -9.49 16.72
N THR A 256 -13.29 -8.86 17.88
CA THR A 256 -13.64 -9.53 19.14
C THR A 256 -15.16 -9.48 19.30
N ILE A 257 -15.79 -10.62 19.56
CA ILE A 257 -17.23 -10.72 19.83
C ILE A 257 -17.44 -11.47 21.15
N PRO A 258 -18.54 -11.21 21.87
CA PRO A 258 -18.89 -12.01 23.04
C PRO A 258 -18.97 -13.49 22.65
N ALA A 259 -18.43 -14.37 23.49
CA ALA A 259 -18.59 -15.81 23.32
C ALA A 259 -20.10 -16.15 23.41
N PRO A 260 -20.57 -17.13 22.64
CA PRO A 260 -21.91 -17.65 22.85
C PRO A 260 -22.02 -18.16 24.29
N LEU A 261 -23.02 -17.70 25.04
CA LEU A 261 -23.30 -18.22 26.38
C LEU A 261 -23.53 -19.73 26.29
N SER A 262 -22.58 -20.53 26.79
CA SER A 262 -22.81 -21.96 26.96
C SER A 262 -23.86 -22.13 28.04
N ARG A 263 -25.04 -22.65 27.67
CA ARG A 263 -26.16 -22.94 28.59
C ARG A 263 -25.89 -24.19 29.43
N THR A 264 -24.79 -24.22 30.17
CA THR A 264 -24.51 -25.26 31.17
C THR A 264 -24.20 -24.59 32.51
N THR A 265 -25.25 -24.61 33.35
CA THR A 265 -25.35 -24.39 34.80
C THR A 265 -24.11 -24.00 35.61
N SER A 266 -24.28 -22.89 36.34
CA SER A 266 -23.77 -22.62 37.70
C SER A 266 -22.27 -22.71 37.95
N GLN A 267 -21.55 -21.62 37.70
CA GLN A 267 -20.56 -21.11 38.65
C GLN A 267 -20.28 -19.63 38.39
N VAL A 268 -20.57 -18.80 39.39
CA VAL A 268 -20.21 -17.38 39.42
C VAL A 268 -18.70 -17.34 39.71
N CYS A 269 -17.92 -17.13 38.65
CA CYS A 269 -16.53 -16.72 38.75
C CYS A 269 -16.39 -15.46 37.88
N ASP A 270 -16.11 -14.33 38.53
CA ASP A 270 -15.72 -13.07 37.89
C ASP A 270 -14.41 -13.28 37.11
N SER A 271 -14.52 -13.74 35.87
CA SER A 271 -13.41 -13.81 34.92
C SER A 271 -13.76 -12.97 33.70
N GLU A 272 -12.75 -12.25 33.19
CA GLU A 272 -12.82 -11.39 32.01
C GLU A 272 -13.70 -12.01 30.93
N SER A 273 -14.79 -11.31 30.58
CA SER A 273 -15.73 -11.62 29.50
C SER A 273 -15.14 -12.59 28.47
N ASP A 274 -15.59 -13.86 28.48
CA ASP A 274 -15.28 -14.84 27.44
C ASP A 274 -15.59 -14.22 26.08
N ALA A 275 -14.56 -13.73 25.39
CA ALA A 275 -14.70 -13.04 24.13
C ALA A 275 -13.83 -13.77 23.10
N ILE A 276 -14.46 -14.16 22.00
CA ILE A 276 -13.78 -14.88 20.92
C ILE A 276 -13.32 -13.89 19.85
N THR A 277 -12.16 -14.16 19.25
CA THR A 277 -11.69 -13.40 18.09
C THR A 277 -12.12 -14.11 16.81
N VAL A 278 -12.96 -13.46 16.01
CA VAL A 278 -13.32 -13.89 14.66
C VAL A 278 -12.50 -13.13 13.62
N VAL A 279 -12.17 -13.80 12.52
CA VAL A 279 -11.27 -13.25 11.49
C VAL A 279 -11.95 -13.25 10.13
N ALA A 280 -11.99 -12.10 9.48
CA ALA A 280 -12.31 -11.98 8.06
C ALA A 280 -11.01 -12.11 7.25
N ASP A 281 -10.80 -13.24 6.58
CA ASP A 281 -9.62 -13.48 5.73
C ASP A 281 -9.84 -12.91 4.33
N ILE A 282 -9.34 -11.69 4.11
CA ILE A 282 -9.47 -10.93 2.87
C ILE A 282 -8.67 -11.60 1.75
N ALA A 283 -7.47 -12.11 2.06
CA ALA A 283 -6.62 -12.77 1.08
C ALA A 283 -7.28 -14.05 0.54
N ALA A 284 -7.90 -14.86 1.40
CA ALA A 284 -8.64 -16.04 0.97
C ALA A 284 -9.79 -15.69 0.00
N LEU A 285 -10.54 -14.61 0.27
CA LEU A 285 -11.59 -14.13 -0.64
C LEU A 285 -11.04 -13.65 -1.99
N HIS A 286 -9.89 -13.01 -1.96
CA HIS A 286 -9.24 -12.48 -3.17
C HIS A 286 -8.60 -13.55 -4.04
N TYR A 287 -8.35 -14.74 -3.50
CA TYR A 287 -7.80 -15.89 -4.23
C TYR A 287 -8.84 -16.95 -4.57
N ASP A 288 -10.10 -16.76 -4.16
CA ASP A 288 -11.16 -17.74 -4.38
C ASP A 288 -11.41 -17.95 -5.89
N PRO A 289 -11.15 -19.17 -6.43
CA PRO A 289 -11.35 -19.44 -7.85
C PRO A 289 -12.82 -19.32 -8.27
N ALA A 290 -13.79 -19.56 -7.38
CA ALA A 290 -15.20 -19.40 -7.73
C ALA A 290 -15.58 -17.93 -7.99
N ILE A 291 -14.79 -16.98 -7.48
CA ILE A 291 -15.00 -15.53 -7.67
C ILE A 291 -14.10 -14.99 -8.78
N TRP A 292 -12.82 -15.37 -8.77
CA TRP A 292 -11.78 -14.75 -9.60
C TRP A 292 -11.38 -15.56 -10.84
N ASN A 293 -11.95 -16.76 -10.98
CA ASN A 293 -11.83 -17.65 -12.14
C ASN A 293 -13.19 -18.35 -12.42
N PRO A 294 -14.30 -17.61 -12.67
CA PRO A 294 -15.54 -18.26 -13.02
C PRO A 294 -15.43 -18.89 -14.42
N ILE A 295 -15.77 -20.17 -14.54
CA ILE A 295 -15.75 -20.99 -15.78
C ILE A 295 -16.89 -20.57 -16.73
N THR A 296 -17.09 -19.27 -16.96
CA THR A 296 -18.25 -18.75 -17.69
C THR A 296 -17.87 -18.03 -18.98
N THR A 297 -16.59 -17.95 -19.33
CA THR A 297 -16.12 -17.26 -20.55
C THR A 297 -15.22 -18.17 -21.37
N SER A 298 -15.39 -18.14 -22.69
CA SER A 298 -14.58 -18.83 -23.71
C SER A 298 -13.12 -18.35 -23.81
N THR A 299 -12.70 -17.41 -22.96
CA THR A 299 -11.31 -16.98 -22.82
C THR A 299 -10.56 -17.89 -21.84
N PRO A 300 -9.27 -18.23 -22.09
CA PRO A 300 -8.46 -18.96 -21.13
C PRO A 300 -8.47 -18.20 -19.81
N SER A 301 -9.02 -18.82 -18.78
CA SER A 301 -9.16 -18.16 -17.50
C SER A 301 -7.84 -18.21 -16.73
N SER A 302 -7.23 -17.06 -16.56
CA SER A 302 -5.99 -16.87 -15.80
C SER A 302 -6.23 -17.25 -14.33
N SER A 303 -5.29 -17.99 -13.73
CA SER A 303 -5.37 -18.45 -12.33
C SER A 303 -5.63 -17.28 -11.37
N PRO A 304 -6.43 -17.42 -10.29
CA PRO A 304 -6.60 -16.35 -9.29
C PRO A 304 -5.28 -15.86 -8.67
N LEU A 305 -4.21 -16.65 -8.77
CA LEU A 305 -2.89 -16.31 -8.25
C LEU A 305 -1.98 -15.63 -9.29
N GLU A 306 -2.40 -15.56 -10.55
CA GLU A 306 -1.70 -14.83 -11.61
C GLU A 306 -2.08 -13.35 -11.58
N PHE A 307 -1.08 -12.52 -11.85
CA PHE A 307 -1.23 -11.11 -12.07
C PHE A 307 -1.87 -10.85 -13.44
N ASP A 308 -3.14 -10.46 -13.44
CA ASP A 308 -3.89 -10.10 -14.66
C ASP A 308 -4.69 -8.81 -14.41
N PRO A 309 -4.07 -7.63 -14.60
CA PRO A 309 -4.75 -6.35 -14.47
C PRO A 309 -5.97 -6.21 -15.38
N SER A 310 -5.97 -6.88 -16.54
CA SER A 310 -7.10 -6.84 -17.47
C SER A 310 -8.37 -7.48 -16.89
N ARG A 311 -8.31 -8.21 -15.77
CA ARG A 311 -9.52 -8.61 -15.00
C ARG A 311 -10.39 -7.42 -14.59
N PHE A 312 -9.77 -6.27 -14.34
CA PHE A 312 -10.48 -5.05 -13.95
C PHE A 312 -11.02 -4.25 -15.14
N HIS A 313 -10.88 -4.76 -16.37
CA HIS A 313 -11.52 -4.14 -17.53
C HIS A 313 -13.04 -4.12 -17.34
N PRO A 314 -13.76 -3.03 -17.66
CA PRO A 314 -15.20 -2.93 -17.46
C PRO A 314 -16.02 -4.06 -18.11
N SER A 315 -15.54 -4.63 -19.21
CA SER A 315 -16.19 -5.78 -19.88
C SER A 315 -15.90 -7.15 -19.25
N ARG A 316 -14.87 -7.27 -18.39
CA ARG A 316 -14.45 -8.54 -17.75
C ARG A 316 -14.84 -8.61 -16.27
N LEU A 317 -14.90 -7.47 -15.59
CA LEU A 317 -15.11 -7.39 -14.15
C LEU A 317 -16.57 -7.63 -13.76
N THR A 318 -16.84 -8.76 -13.09
CA THR A 318 -18.19 -9.12 -12.65
C THR A 318 -18.62 -8.34 -11.40
N ASP A 319 -19.93 -8.23 -11.17
CA ASP A 319 -20.44 -7.59 -9.96
C ASP A 319 -20.09 -8.35 -8.69
N LEU A 320 -19.99 -9.68 -8.77
CA LEU A 320 -19.51 -10.49 -7.65
C LEU A 320 -18.06 -10.14 -7.30
N GLN A 321 -17.17 -10.02 -8.30
CA GLN A 321 -15.78 -9.60 -8.08
C GLN A 321 -15.69 -8.20 -7.46
N LYS A 322 -16.44 -7.22 -7.99
CA LYS A 322 -16.53 -5.87 -7.40
C LYS A 322 -16.94 -5.91 -5.93
N GLN A 323 -17.94 -6.74 -5.62
CA GLN A 323 -18.47 -6.92 -4.27
C GLN A 323 -17.50 -7.62 -3.32
N CYS A 324 -16.59 -8.44 -3.84
CA CYS A 324 -15.59 -9.19 -3.10
C CYS A 324 -14.24 -8.47 -2.99
N MET A 325 -14.10 -7.28 -3.61
CA MET A 325 -12.91 -6.44 -3.50
C MET A 325 -12.84 -5.71 -2.15
N LEU A 326 -12.55 -6.45 -1.08
CA LEU A 326 -12.58 -5.97 0.32
C LEU A 326 -11.21 -5.51 0.86
N GLY A 327 -10.25 -5.13 0.00
CA GLY A 327 -8.91 -4.68 0.42
C GLY A 327 -8.91 -3.44 1.34
N PHE A 328 -9.94 -2.63 1.24
CA PHE A 328 -10.18 -1.44 2.08
C PHE A 328 -11.20 -1.67 3.21
N GLY A 329 -11.56 -2.92 3.50
CA GLY A 329 -12.57 -3.28 4.48
C GLY A 329 -14.02 -3.06 3.99
N PHE A 330 -14.98 -3.15 4.92
CA PHE A 330 -16.41 -3.10 4.61
C PHE A 330 -17.20 -2.43 5.75
N GLY A 331 -18.38 -1.91 5.43
CA GLY A 331 -19.31 -1.33 6.41
C GLY A 331 -18.88 0.04 6.93
N ARG A 332 -19.33 0.38 8.15
CA ARG A 332 -19.09 1.70 8.77
C ARG A 332 -17.64 1.96 9.17
N LEU A 333 -16.85 0.89 9.36
CA LEU A 333 -15.43 0.98 9.72
C LEU A 333 -14.49 0.70 8.54
N LYS A 334 -14.97 0.83 7.30
CA LYS A 334 -14.13 0.74 6.09
C LYS A 334 -13.13 1.89 6.04
N CYS A 335 -12.06 1.72 5.26
CA CYS A 335 -11.01 2.72 5.12
C CYS A 335 -11.58 4.06 4.60
N VAL A 336 -11.23 5.16 5.29
CA VAL A 336 -11.57 6.53 4.90
C VAL A 336 -10.86 6.94 3.59
N ALA A 337 -9.69 6.36 3.33
CA ALA A 337 -8.84 6.69 2.18
C ALA A 337 -9.14 5.88 0.91
N ARG A 338 -10.15 4.99 0.91
CA ARG A 338 -10.37 4.00 -0.17
C ARG A 338 -10.41 4.58 -1.59
N ASP A 339 -10.93 5.79 -1.75
CA ASP A 339 -11.13 6.45 -3.05
C ASP A 339 -9.93 7.34 -3.46
N TRP A 340 -9.00 7.57 -2.53
CA TRP A 340 -7.81 8.42 -2.70
C TRP A 340 -6.51 7.61 -2.74
N ALA A 341 -6.41 6.57 -1.93
CA ALA A 341 -5.19 5.79 -1.74
C ALA A 341 -4.70 5.10 -3.03
N PRO A 342 -5.55 4.48 -3.88
CA PRO A 342 -5.07 3.85 -5.11
C PRO A 342 -4.37 4.82 -6.06
N LEU A 343 -4.93 6.02 -6.25
CA LEU A 343 -4.34 7.04 -7.11
C LEU A 343 -3.03 7.57 -6.52
N THR A 344 -3.00 7.81 -5.22
CA THR A 344 -1.80 8.29 -4.52
C THR A 344 -0.66 7.28 -4.59
N ALA A 345 -0.98 5.99 -4.36
CA ALA A 345 -0.03 4.90 -4.54
C ALA A 345 0.53 4.89 -5.96
N ALA A 346 -0.34 5.05 -6.97
CA ALA A 346 0.07 5.08 -8.36
C ALA A 346 1.05 6.21 -8.68
N VAL A 347 0.88 7.42 -8.12
CA VAL A 347 1.81 8.53 -8.36
C VAL A 347 3.20 8.21 -7.82
N ILE A 348 3.28 7.64 -6.62
CA ILE A 348 4.57 7.24 -6.03
C ILE A 348 5.21 6.10 -6.83
N VAL A 349 4.43 5.08 -7.20
CA VAL A 349 4.90 3.99 -8.08
C VAL A 349 5.43 4.59 -9.38
N ALA A 350 4.69 5.50 -9.99
CA ALA A 350 5.04 6.15 -11.25
C ALA A 350 6.38 6.91 -11.16
N ALA A 351 6.61 7.65 -10.08
CA ALA A 351 7.88 8.34 -9.84
C ALA A 351 9.05 7.36 -9.71
N VAL A 352 8.87 6.25 -8.99
CA VAL A 352 9.92 5.21 -8.85
C VAL A 352 10.21 4.52 -10.19
N VAL A 353 9.17 4.10 -10.93
CA VAL A 353 9.37 3.38 -12.21
C VAL A 353 9.89 4.29 -13.33
N ALA A 354 9.57 5.58 -13.29
CA ALA A 354 10.13 6.57 -14.22
C ALA A 354 11.64 6.79 -13.98
N ARG A 355 12.12 6.59 -12.75
CA ARG A 355 13.52 6.78 -12.41
C ARG A 355 14.41 5.61 -12.80
N VAL A 356 13.85 4.39 -12.83
CA VAL A 356 14.57 3.18 -13.27
C VAL A 356 14.45 2.99 -14.78
N GLY A 357 15.56 2.58 -15.41
CA GLY A 357 15.61 2.34 -16.84
C GLY A 357 14.97 1.03 -17.24
N SER A 358 14.47 0.97 -18.48
CA SER A 358 14.42 -0.28 -19.23
C SER A 358 15.80 -0.62 -19.79
N GLU A 359 16.08 -1.89 -20.16
CA GLU A 359 17.31 -2.27 -20.90
C GLU A 359 17.55 -1.41 -22.15
N HIS A 360 16.49 -0.80 -22.71
CA HIS A 360 16.53 0.04 -23.89
C HIS A 360 16.88 1.51 -23.58
N ASP A 361 16.45 2.05 -22.44
CA ASP A 361 16.79 3.41 -21.98
C ASP A 361 18.31 3.57 -21.75
N LEU A 362 18.98 2.45 -21.47
CA LEU A 362 20.42 2.35 -21.25
C LEU A 362 21.25 2.45 -22.54
N GLN A 363 20.65 2.22 -23.70
CA GLN A 363 21.38 2.22 -24.98
C GLN A 363 21.30 3.55 -25.74
N HIS A 364 20.43 4.49 -25.31
CA HIS A 364 20.11 5.71 -26.06
C HIS A 364 20.26 7.04 -25.28
N SER A 365 20.84 7.02 -24.08
CA SER A 365 21.01 8.23 -23.26
C SER A 365 22.26 9.03 -23.63
N GLU A 366 22.19 9.85 -24.70
CA GLU A 366 23.12 10.96 -24.94
C GLU A 366 22.45 12.31 -24.62
N GLY A 367 22.94 13.06 -23.61
CA GLY A 367 22.48 14.42 -23.30
C GLY A 367 22.26 14.75 -21.81
N GLU A 368 21.60 15.87 -21.51
CA GLU A 368 21.30 16.37 -20.14
C GLU A 368 20.34 15.47 -19.33
N GLU A 369 19.74 14.44 -19.93
CA GLU A 369 18.99 13.36 -19.25
C GLU A 369 19.88 12.31 -18.54
N LYS A 370 21.15 12.65 -18.28
CA LYS A 370 22.22 11.77 -17.76
C LYS A 370 21.89 10.96 -16.49
N GLY A 371 20.79 11.24 -15.79
CA GLY A 371 20.35 10.51 -14.58
C GLY A 371 19.30 9.43 -14.81
N ARG A 372 18.39 9.60 -15.79
CA ARG A 372 17.32 8.63 -16.06
C ARG A 372 17.92 7.37 -16.66
N GLY A 373 17.50 6.21 -16.18
CA GLY A 373 18.03 4.94 -16.66
C GLY A 373 19.26 4.40 -15.94
N GLN A 374 19.97 5.19 -15.12
CA GLN A 374 21.17 4.73 -14.39
C GLN A 374 20.94 3.57 -13.41
N TRP A 375 19.68 3.22 -13.11
CA TRP A 375 19.34 2.18 -12.16
C TRP A 375 18.39 1.18 -12.80
N ALA A 376 18.68 -0.10 -12.63
CA ALA A 376 17.79 -1.20 -12.96
C ALA A 376 17.34 -1.91 -11.68
N ILE A 377 16.13 -2.49 -11.72
CA ILE A 377 15.66 -3.37 -10.65
C ILE A 377 16.20 -4.77 -10.94
N VAL A 378 16.76 -5.42 -9.94
CA VAL A 378 17.21 -6.81 -9.99
C VAL A 378 16.43 -7.61 -8.95
N ASN A 379 15.86 -8.74 -9.38
CA ASN A 379 15.13 -9.66 -8.52
C ASN A 379 16.01 -10.88 -8.19
N GLY A 380 16.30 -11.08 -6.90
CA GLY A 380 17.09 -12.21 -6.38
C GLY A 380 16.41 -13.59 -6.41
N GLY A 381 15.33 -13.78 -7.16
CA GLY A 381 14.68 -15.07 -7.44
C GLY A 381 13.67 -15.57 -6.41
N ARG A 382 13.38 -14.82 -5.34
CA ARG A 382 12.49 -15.26 -4.23
C ARG A 382 11.01 -14.88 -4.40
N GLY A 383 10.61 -14.44 -5.60
CA GLY A 383 9.26 -13.94 -5.88
C GLY A 383 9.01 -12.56 -5.27
N VAL A 384 7.80 -12.02 -5.46
CA VAL A 384 7.42 -10.68 -4.95
C VAL A 384 7.18 -10.74 -3.44
N GLY A 385 7.89 -9.88 -2.70
CA GLY A 385 7.82 -9.77 -1.25
C GLY A 385 6.49 -9.24 -0.71
N GLY A 386 6.39 -9.17 0.62
CA GLY A 386 5.25 -8.63 1.36
C GLY A 386 5.69 -7.60 2.39
N ARG A 387 5.52 -7.91 3.69
CA ARG A 387 6.14 -7.11 4.77
C ARG A 387 7.62 -7.47 4.94
N ASP A 388 8.00 -8.65 4.47
CA ASP A 388 9.31 -9.29 4.45
C ASP A 388 9.50 -9.94 3.05
N GLY A 389 10.66 -10.54 2.81
CA GLY A 389 10.92 -11.28 1.56
C GLY A 389 11.38 -10.40 0.39
N TRP A 390 11.95 -9.23 0.68
CA TRP A 390 12.62 -8.38 -0.29
C TRP A 390 14.13 -8.67 -0.39
N ASP A 391 14.64 -9.66 0.36
CA ASP A 391 16.05 -10.06 0.30
C ASP A 391 16.46 -10.44 -1.13
N GLY A 392 17.51 -9.79 -1.62
CA GLY A 392 18.01 -9.96 -2.98
C GLY A 392 17.27 -9.12 -4.03
N TRP A 393 16.23 -8.37 -3.67
CA TRP A 393 15.71 -7.30 -4.51
C TRP A 393 16.56 -6.04 -4.30
N VAL A 394 17.15 -5.54 -5.38
CA VAL A 394 17.99 -4.33 -5.33
C VAL A 394 17.70 -3.41 -6.51
N PHE A 395 18.00 -2.14 -6.32
CA PHE A 395 18.30 -1.24 -7.43
C PHE A 395 19.81 -1.33 -7.69
N GLU A 396 20.21 -1.74 -8.89
CA GLU A 396 21.61 -1.85 -9.32
C GLU A 396 21.91 -0.72 -10.30
N ARG A 397 23.07 -0.08 -10.13
CA ARG A 397 23.53 0.96 -11.04
C ARG A 397 24.04 0.32 -12.33
N VAL A 398 23.61 0.83 -13.48
CA VAL A 398 23.94 0.29 -14.81
C VAL A 398 24.80 1.24 -15.62
#